data_AF-A0A926SNF5-F1
#
_entry.id   AF-A0A926SNF5-F1
#
_cell.length_a   1.000
_cell.length_b   1.000
_cell.length_c   1.000
_cell.angle_alpha   90.00
_cell.angle_beta   90.00
_cell.angle_gamma   90.00
#
_symmetry.space_group_name_H-M   'P 1'
#
loop_
_entity.id
_entity.type
_entity.pdbx_description
1 polymer ?
#
loop_
_entity_poly.entity_id
_entity_poly.type
_entity_poly.pdbx_seq_one_letter_code
_entity_poly.pdbx_strand_id
1 'polypeptide(L)'
;MHTILSAALRSRLVHRIQKALHTEKLQQDGKSQTLPLKQTRQGKQKQLEYVSAVALRYAQPLQKPALQLAKDLMEKLSKPLEKLDATLQGTLSDATLDDLQKHFNLEVAPPGWVFFRLADPGLAIWLQCLVDYPLPVAEDTSTTLLESRSLIPMAASARNSTSVFPILHTYARCHSVLRLGQQLGLIQAIASCSPSAIVKPDASFCGWQIQAPKPFPWLLPTGGFRGSQPAEWQLVEQICATLDQRAELDAQFNPISDIKETLKQADRLSQSWQLFYAACRIADEVGQNDPAQAQLRLGLTWITQKLLHELLRSIELPTPLFL
;
A
#
# COMPACT_ATOMS: atom_id res chain seq x y z
N MET A 1 7.75 -11.55 3.83
CA MET A 1 8.70 -10.41 3.76
C MET A 1 8.76 -9.73 2.38
N HIS A 2 8.89 -10.45 1.25
CA HIS A 2 9.18 -9.83 -0.07
C HIS A 2 8.03 -9.05 -0.75
N THR A 3 6.79 -9.19 -0.29
CA THR A 3 5.59 -8.85 -1.04
C THR A 3 4.88 -7.57 -0.55
N ILE A 4 5.02 -7.18 0.72
CA ILE A 4 4.62 -5.84 1.21
C ILE A 4 5.58 -4.79 0.63
N LEU A 5 6.87 -5.16 0.55
CA LEU A 5 7.91 -4.41 -0.15
C LEU A 5 7.59 -4.24 -1.64
N SER A 6 6.87 -5.18 -2.27
CA SER A 6 6.43 -5.06 -3.67
C SER A 6 5.17 -4.20 -3.80
N ALA A 7 4.30 -4.08 -2.81
CA ALA A 7 3.14 -3.19 -2.88
C ALA A 7 3.47 -1.72 -2.53
N ALA A 8 4.45 -1.50 -1.64
CA ALA A 8 4.87 -0.17 -1.21
C ALA A 8 5.61 0.58 -2.33
N LEU A 9 5.07 1.72 -2.76
CA LEU A 9 5.68 2.56 -3.79
C LEU A 9 7.05 3.08 -3.34
N ARG A 10 7.18 3.41 -2.05
CA ARG A 10 8.45 3.88 -1.49
C ARG A 10 9.55 2.84 -1.60
N SER A 11 9.29 1.58 -1.24
CA SER A 11 10.27 0.50 -1.30
C SER A 11 10.78 0.27 -2.72
N ARG A 12 9.88 0.38 -3.71
CA ARG A 12 10.26 0.33 -5.12
C ARG A 12 11.18 1.47 -5.51
N LEU A 13 10.81 2.71 -5.17
CA LEU A 13 11.63 3.88 -5.47
C LEU A 13 13.01 3.79 -4.79
N VAL A 14 13.05 3.38 -3.53
CA VAL A 14 14.30 3.13 -2.78
C VAL A 14 15.18 2.12 -3.50
N HIS A 15 14.63 0.95 -3.89
CA HIS A 15 15.37 -0.09 -4.61
C HIS A 15 15.93 0.43 -5.95
N ARG A 16 15.14 1.21 -6.70
CA ARG A 16 15.59 1.81 -7.97
C ARG A 16 16.72 2.82 -7.76
N ILE A 17 16.60 3.68 -6.76
CA ILE A 17 17.64 4.63 -6.41
C ILE A 17 18.92 3.89 -6.01
N GLN A 18 18.83 2.81 -5.23
CA GLN A 18 19.97 1.98 -4.87
C GLN A 18 20.64 1.38 -6.11
N LYS A 19 19.88 0.78 -7.03
CA LYS A 19 20.41 0.20 -8.28
C LYS A 19 21.11 1.27 -9.15
N ALA A 20 20.55 2.47 -9.24
CA ALA A 20 21.15 3.60 -9.96
C ALA A 20 22.45 4.12 -9.30
N LEU A 21 22.54 4.06 -7.97
CA LEU A 21 23.76 4.41 -7.23
C LEU A 21 24.84 3.32 -7.35
N HIS A 22 24.45 2.04 -7.36
CA HIS A 22 25.37 0.92 -7.55
C HIS A 22 26.09 0.96 -8.89
N THR A 23 25.38 1.35 -9.95
CA THR A 23 25.99 1.56 -11.28
C THR A 23 26.99 2.72 -11.32
N GLU A 24 27.00 3.61 -10.31
CA GLU A 24 28.04 4.65 -10.13
C GLU A 24 29.25 4.19 -9.30
N LYS A 25 29.38 2.88 -9.03
CA LYS A 25 30.47 2.28 -8.24
C LYS A 25 30.56 2.80 -6.80
N LEU A 26 29.41 2.97 -6.15
CA LEU A 26 29.34 3.42 -4.75
C LEU A 26 28.60 2.43 -3.87
N GLN A 27 29.30 1.39 -3.45
CA GLN A 27 29.16 0.95 -2.07
C GLN A 27 30.41 1.42 -1.34
N GLN A 28 30.27 2.44 -0.50
CA GLN A 28 31.16 2.49 0.67
C GLN A 28 30.65 1.46 1.67
N ASP A 29 31.59 0.69 2.21
CA ASP A 29 31.40 -0.40 3.16
C ASP A 29 30.23 -0.22 4.15
N GLY A 30 29.40 -1.25 4.21
CA GLY A 30 28.94 -1.81 5.48
C GLY A 30 27.99 -1.00 6.37
N LYS A 31 27.44 0.14 5.95
CA LYS A 31 26.33 0.79 6.69
C LYS A 31 25.12 0.99 5.79
N SER A 32 24.09 0.18 6.02
CA SER A 32 22.72 0.37 5.50
C SER A 32 22.19 1.73 5.94
N GLN A 33 22.57 2.77 5.20
CA GLN A 33 22.13 4.13 5.42
C GLN A 33 20.75 4.30 4.79
N THR A 34 19.76 4.66 5.61
CA THR A 34 18.37 4.86 5.19
C THR A 34 18.27 5.94 4.11
N LEU A 35 17.79 5.60 2.91
CA LEU A 35 17.65 6.59 1.83
C LEU A 35 16.61 7.66 2.19
N PRO A 36 16.91 8.96 2.02
CA PRO A 36 15.98 10.03 2.32
C PRO A 36 14.93 10.08 1.20
N LEU A 37 13.81 9.37 1.38
CA LEU A 37 12.64 9.41 0.50
C LEU A 37 11.41 9.60 1.38
N LYS A 38 10.66 10.68 1.14
CA LYS A 38 9.44 11.00 1.89
C LYS A 38 8.31 11.30 0.92
N GLN A 39 7.11 10.80 1.24
CA GLN A 39 5.88 11.22 0.57
C GLN A 39 5.58 12.67 0.97
N THR A 40 5.21 13.50 0.00
CA THR A 40 4.84 14.90 0.23
C THR A 40 3.38 15.13 -0.15
N ARG A 41 2.69 15.96 0.64
CA ARG A 41 1.37 16.48 0.31
C ARG A 41 1.54 17.85 -0.30
N GLN A 42 1.44 17.96 -1.63
CA GLN A 42 1.26 19.27 -2.24
C GLN A 42 -0.21 19.66 -2.10
N GLY A 43 -0.52 20.55 -1.16
CA GLY A 43 -1.88 20.86 -0.69
C GLY A 43 -2.90 21.41 -1.71
N LYS A 44 -2.62 21.36 -3.01
CA LYS A 44 -3.56 21.65 -4.10
C LYS A 44 -3.51 20.68 -5.28
N GLN A 45 -2.48 19.83 -5.38
CA GLN A 45 -2.36 18.89 -6.49
C GLN A 45 -2.82 17.51 -6.03
N LYS A 46 -3.83 16.98 -6.73
CA LYS A 46 -4.34 15.62 -6.60
C LYS A 46 -3.35 14.62 -7.23
N GLN A 47 -2.15 14.54 -6.66
CA GLN A 47 -1.06 13.72 -7.18
C GLN A 47 -0.23 13.13 -6.04
N LEU A 48 0.16 11.86 -6.20
CA LEU A 48 1.09 11.21 -5.28
C LEU A 48 2.52 11.61 -5.63
N GLU A 49 3.18 12.32 -4.72
CA GLU A 49 4.55 12.81 -4.87
C GLU A 49 5.47 12.24 -3.80
N TYR A 50 6.65 11.78 -4.22
CA TYR A 50 7.75 11.40 -3.34
C TYR A 50 8.95 12.29 -3.62
N VAL A 51 9.59 12.77 -2.56
CA VAL A 51 10.75 13.65 -2.64
C VAL A 51 11.97 12.97 -2.05
N SER A 52 13.07 13.00 -2.81
CA SER A 52 14.34 12.48 -2.38
C SER A 52 15.43 13.55 -2.33
N ALA A 53 16.15 13.58 -1.20
CA ALA A 53 17.39 14.33 -1.01
C ALA A 53 18.63 13.48 -1.32
N VAL A 54 18.50 12.40 -2.10
CA VAL A 54 19.62 11.47 -2.31
C VAL A 54 20.82 12.17 -2.94
N ALA A 55 20.61 13.03 -3.94
CA ALA A 55 21.74 13.71 -4.58
C ALA A 55 22.46 14.67 -3.63
N LEU A 56 21.74 15.32 -2.71
CA LEU A 56 22.35 16.17 -1.68
C LEU A 56 23.18 15.36 -0.69
N ARG A 57 22.71 14.17 -0.31
CA ARG A 57 23.42 13.29 0.61
C ARG A 57 24.71 12.73 0.01
N TYR A 58 24.66 12.35 -1.26
CA TYR A 58 25.79 11.70 -1.93
C TYR A 58 26.73 12.68 -2.65
N ALA A 59 26.39 13.97 -2.76
CA ALA A 59 27.24 14.99 -3.38
C ALA A 59 28.64 15.10 -2.77
N GLN A 60 28.73 15.10 -1.43
CA GLN A 60 30.02 15.16 -0.72
C GLN A 60 30.87 13.90 -0.93
N PRO A 61 30.35 12.67 -0.69
CA PRO A 61 31.08 11.45 -1.01
C PRO A 61 31.55 11.35 -2.47
N LEU A 62 30.77 11.86 -3.41
CA LEU A 62 31.05 11.79 -4.85
C LEU A 62 31.92 12.91 -5.41
N GLN A 63 32.17 13.96 -4.62
CA GLN A 63 32.82 15.18 -5.10
C GLN A 63 32.15 15.76 -6.38
N LYS A 64 30.85 15.51 -6.54
CA LYS A 64 30.03 16.02 -7.64
C LYS A 64 29.03 17.04 -7.09
N PRO A 65 28.72 18.12 -7.82
CA PRO A 65 27.68 19.04 -7.39
C PRO A 65 26.32 18.32 -7.40
N ALA A 66 25.55 18.49 -6.32
CA ALA A 66 24.30 17.77 -6.09
C ALA A 66 23.30 17.87 -7.26
N LEU A 67 23.27 19.02 -7.94
CA LEU A 67 22.40 19.22 -9.09
C LEU A 67 22.80 18.38 -10.32
N GLN A 68 24.10 18.21 -10.57
CA GLN A 68 24.56 17.32 -11.66
C GLN A 68 24.27 15.87 -11.30
N LEU A 69 24.52 15.47 -10.06
CA LEU A 69 24.20 14.13 -9.58
C LEU A 69 22.70 13.82 -9.68
N ALA A 70 21.83 14.78 -9.35
CA ALA A 70 20.39 14.63 -9.49
C ALA A 70 19.97 14.44 -10.96
N LYS A 71 20.62 15.14 -11.89
CA LYS A 71 20.39 14.99 -13.35
C LYS A 71 20.90 13.63 -13.86
N ASP A 72 22.10 13.21 -13.47
CA ASP A 72 22.67 11.90 -13.81
C ASP A 72 21.76 10.76 -13.33
N LEU A 73 21.25 10.87 -12.09
CA LEU A 73 20.30 9.92 -11.52
C LEU A 73 18.97 9.94 -12.27
N MET A 74 18.44 11.12 -12.60
CA MET A 74 17.21 11.24 -13.37
C MET A 74 17.33 10.54 -14.74
N GLU A 75 18.43 10.73 -15.46
CA GLU A 75 18.64 10.07 -16.76
C GLU A 75 18.66 8.54 -16.61
N LYS A 76 19.34 8.01 -15.59
CA LYS A 76 19.37 6.57 -15.32
C LYS A 76 18.01 6.01 -14.88
N LEU A 77 17.29 6.75 -14.04
CA LEU A 77 15.96 6.38 -13.57
C LEU A 77 14.89 6.55 -14.67
N SER A 78 15.16 7.29 -15.74
CA SER A 78 14.26 7.38 -16.89
C SER A 78 14.34 6.13 -17.78
N LYS A 79 15.43 5.35 -17.71
CA LYS A 79 15.60 4.12 -18.49
C LYS A 79 14.74 2.99 -17.90
N PRO A 80 14.10 2.14 -18.73
CA PRO A 80 13.41 0.94 -18.27
C PRO A 80 14.35 0.08 -17.41
N LEU A 81 13.86 -0.51 -16.33
CA LEU A 81 14.70 -1.43 -15.57
C LEU A 81 15.06 -2.61 -16.47
N GLU A 82 16.35 -2.85 -16.71
CA GLU A 82 16.79 -4.18 -17.09
C GLU A 82 16.41 -5.14 -15.95
N LYS A 83 15.80 -6.27 -16.35
CA LYS A 83 15.18 -7.35 -15.54
C LYS A 83 15.54 -7.27 -14.05
N LEU A 84 14.51 -7.16 -13.19
CA LEU A 84 14.70 -7.33 -11.75
C LEU A 84 15.34 -8.70 -11.48
N ASP A 85 16.33 -8.73 -10.58
CA ASP A 85 16.85 -9.98 -10.04
C ASP A 85 15.71 -10.81 -9.42
N ALA A 86 15.78 -12.13 -9.55
CA ALA A 86 14.76 -13.11 -9.19
C ALA A 86 14.33 -13.12 -7.70
N THR A 87 14.88 -12.24 -6.87
CA THR A 87 14.70 -12.17 -5.41
C THR A 87 13.52 -11.32 -4.94
N LEU A 88 12.80 -10.63 -5.85
CA LEU A 88 11.57 -9.86 -5.54
C LEU A 88 10.30 -10.48 -6.15
N GLN A 89 10.37 -11.73 -6.62
CA GLN A 89 9.23 -12.45 -7.14
C GLN A 89 8.22 -12.74 -6.04
N GLY A 90 7.12 -12.00 -6.11
CA GLY A 90 5.94 -12.24 -5.32
C GLY A 90 4.90 -11.22 -5.69
N THR A 91 3.74 -11.73 -6.13
CA THR A 91 2.50 -11.02 -6.47
C THR A 91 2.46 -10.16 -7.73
N LEU A 92 3.43 -9.32 -8.08
CA LEU A 92 3.31 -8.48 -9.29
C LEU A 92 4.07 -9.06 -10.49
N SER A 93 3.37 -9.28 -11.60
CA SER A 93 4.02 -9.72 -12.85
C SER A 93 5.00 -8.64 -13.30
N ASP A 94 6.16 -9.05 -13.82
CA ASP A 94 7.20 -8.13 -14.30
C ASP A 94 6.64 -7.10 -15.30
N ALA A 95 5.67 -7.51 -16.13
CA ALA A 95 4.95 -6.63 -17.06
C ALA A 95 4.18 -5.49 -16.36
N THR A 96 3.51 -5.78 -15.24
CA THR A 96 2.77 -4.75 -14.47
C THR A 96 3.73 -3.75 -13.83
N LEU A 97 4.96 -4.19 -13.51
CA LEU A 97 5.98 -3.33 -12.95
C LEU A 97 6.55 -2.38 -13.99
N ASP A 98 6.82 -2.89 -15.18
CA ASP A 98 7.27 -2.10 -16.32
C ASP A 98 6.22 -1.06 -16.72
N ASP A 99 4.93 -1.42 -16.66
CA ASP A 99 3.84 -0.50 -16.95
C ASP A 99 3.70 0.58 -15.88
N LEU A 100 3.74 0.22 -14.59
CA LEU A 100 3.72 1.21 -13.51
C LEU A 100 4.91 2.19 -13.61
N GLN A 101 6.08 1.70 -14.02
CA GLN A 101 7.28 2.53 -14.19
C GLN A 101 7.09 3.63 -15.23
N LYS A 102 6.43 3.35 -16.35
CA LYS A 102 6.17 4.32 -17.43
C LYS A 102 5.35 5.52 -16.98
N HIS A 103 4.66 5.41 -15.84
CA HIS A 103 3.78 6.45 -15.31
C HIS A 103 4.40 7.28 -14.18
N PHE A 104 5.68 7.09 -13.87
CA PHE A 104 6.41 8.00 -12.99
C PHE A 104 7.02 9.16 -13.77
N ASN A 105 6.61 10.38 -13.41
CA ASN A 105 7.23 11.61 -13.88
C ASN A 105 8.32 12.02 -12.89
N LEU A 106 9.55 12.19 -13.37
CA LEU A 106 10.68 12.63 -12.57
C LEU A 106 10.96 14.11 -12.82
N GLU A 107 11.14 14.88 -11.77
CA GLU A 107 11.56 16.28 -11.84
C GLU A 107 12.74 16.53 -10.90
N VAL A 108 13.71 17.34 -11.34
CA VAL A 108 14.85 17.74 -10.52
C VAL A 108 14.76 19.23 -10.23
N ALA A 109 14.79 19.61 -8.95
CA ALA A 109 14.83 21.01 -8.54
C ALA A 109 16.13 21.37 -7.78
N PRO A 110 16.63 22.61 -7.91
CA PRO A 110 17.75 23.09 -7.10
C PRO A 110 17.48 22.98 -5.59
N PRO A 111 18.49 22.70 -4.74
CA PRO A 111 19.91 22.45 -5.06
C PRO A 111 20.25 21.01 -5.52
N GLY A 112 19.27 20.11 -5.61
CA GLY A 112 19.49 18.69 -5.96
C GLY A 112 18.38 17.76 -5.46
N TRP A 113 17.14 18.26 -5.39
CA TRP A 113 15.98 17.47 -5.01
C TRP A 113 15.46 16.68 -6.21
N VAL A 114 15.10 15.42 -5.99
CA VAL A 114 14.46 14.58 -7.01
C VAL A 114 13.02 14.32 -6.58
N PHE A 115 12.07 14.74 -7.41
CA PHE A 115 10.65 14.54 -7.24
C PHE A 115 10.19 13.39 -8.13
N PHE A 116 9.43 12.47 -7.56
CA PHE A 116 8.78 11.36 -8.25
C PHE A 116 7.28 11.57 -8.13
N ARG A 117 6.62 11.84 -9.25
CA ARG A 117 5.16 12.00 -9.32
C ARG A 117 4.54 10.83 -10.05
N LEU A 118 3.59 10.16 -9.41
CA LEU A 118 2.82 9.10 -10.05
C LEU A 118 1.65 9.71 -10.83
N ALA A 119 1.60 9.48 -12.13
CA ALA A 119 0.49 9.90 -12.98
C ALA A 119 -0.77 9.06 -12.70
N ASP A 120 -1.95 9.62 -13.00
CA ASP A 120 -3.25 8.99 -12.74
C ASP A 120 -3.38 7.55 -13.32
N PRO A 121 -2.90 7.25 -14.54
CA PRO A 121 -2.92 5.85 -15.03
C PRO A 121 -2.04 4.91 -14.21
N GLY A 122 -0.89 5.39 -13.74
CA GLY A 122 -0.02 4.62 -12.84
C GLY A 122 -0.68 4.37 -11.48
N LEU A 123 -1.38 5.36 -10.95
CA LEU A 123 -2.18 5.21 -9.74
C LEU A 123 -3.28 4.16 -9.94
N ALA A 124 -3.99 4.19 -11.08
CA ALA A 124 -5.02 3.21 -11.40
C ALA A 124 -4.47 1.78 -11.48
N ILE A 125 -3.34 1.57 -12.14
CA ILE A 125 -2.65 0.28 -12.19
C ILE A 125 -2.31 -0.18 -10.78
N TRP A 126 -1.69 0.68 -9.98
CA TRP A 126 -1.29 0.35 -8.61
C TRP A 126 -2.48 0.01 -7.70
N LEU A 127 -3.58 0.78 -7.76
CA LEU A 127 -4.80 0.49 -7.00
C LEU A 127 -5.42 -0.85 -7.45
N GLN A 128 -5.46 -1.12 -8.76
CA GLN A 128 -5.96 -2.38 -9.28
C GLN A 128 -5.13 -3.57 -8.77
N CYS A 129 -3.81 -3.42 -8.71
CA CYS A 129 -2.94 -4.43 -8.10
C CYS A 129 -3.32 -4.74 -6.64
N LEU A 130 -3.62 -3.71 -5.85
CA LEU A 130 -4.04 -3.89 -4.45
C LEU A 130 -5.39 -4.60 -4.34
N VAL A 131 -6.26 -4.48 -5.34
CA VAL A 131 -7.52 -5.24 -5.41
C VAL A 131 -7.24 -6.71 -5.74
N ASP A 132 -6.54 -6.94 -6.85
CA ASP A 132 -6.41 -8.26 -7.48
C ASP A 132 -5.52 -9.23 -6.70
N TYR A 133 -4.43 -8.73 -6.12
CA TYR A 133 -3.46 -9.56 -5.43
C TYR A 133 -3.75 -9.62 -3.94
N PRO A 134 -3.73 -10.82 -3.32
CA PRO A 134 -3.80 -10.91 -1.87
C PRO A 134 -2.64 -10.08 -1.28
N LEU A 135 -2.95 -9.29 -0.24
CA LEU A 135 -1.87 -8.75 0.55
C LEU A 135 -1.19 -9.95 1.22
N PRO A 136 0.13 -10.06 1.13
CA PRO A 136 0.82 -11.23 1.57
C PRO A 136 0.74 -11.40 3.09
N VAL A 137 0.46 -12.63 3.48
CA VAL A 137 0.66 -13.15 4.82
C VAL A 137 2.18 -13.25 5.02
N ALA A 138 2.70 -12.80 6.17
CA ALA A 138 4.01 -13.26 6.60
C ALA A 138 3.90 -14.78 6.77
N GLU A 139 4.42 -15.55 5.81
CA GLU A 139 4.38 -17.02 5.87
C GLU A 139 4.87 -17.47 7.25
N ASP A 140 4.06 -18.33 7.88
CA ASP A 140 4.40 -19.06 9.09
C ASP A 140 5.58 -19.99 8.77
N THR A 141 6.80 -19.44 8.71
CA THR A 141 7.98 -20.26 8.93
C THR A 141 7.88 -20.79 10.34
N SER A 142 7.74 -22.11 10.41
CA SER A 142 8.01 -22.97 11.55
C SER A 142 6.81 -23.33 12.42
N THR A 143 6.18 -24.43 12.01
CA THR A 143 5.58 -25.48 12.87
C THR A 143 6.51 -26.01 13.97
N THR A 144 7.68 -25.43 14.20
CA THR A 144 8.62 -25.75 15.29
C THR A 144 8.84 -24.59 16.28
N LEU A 145 8.18 -23.43 16.13
CA LEU A 145 8.25 -22.32 17.10
C LEU A 145 6.95 -22.11 17.91
N LEU A 146 5.94 -22.95 17.68
CA LEU A 146 4.65 -22.91 18.40
C LEU A 146 4.75 -23.32 19.87
N GLU A 147 5.85 -23.96 20.30
CA GLU A 147 6.06 -24.32 21.70
C GLU A 147 6.84 -23.25 22.49
N SER A 148 7.45 -22.28 21.81
CA SER A 148 8.34 -21.28 22.43
C SER A 148 7.79 -19.85 22.43
N ARG A 149 6.71 -19.56 21.67
CA ARG A 149 5.96 -18.29 21.81
C ARG A 149 5.02 -18.39 23.00
N SER A 150 5.63 -18.30 24.18
CA SER A 150 4.97 -18.20 25.47
C SER A 150 3.79 -17.22 25.42
N LEU A 151 2.66 -17.66 26.00
CA LEU A 151 1.40 -16.96 26.27
C LEU A 151 1.61 -15.67 27.10
N ILE A 152 2.31 -14.69 26.56
CA ILE A 152 2.55 -13.38 27.18
C ILE A 152 1.45 -12.41 26.67
N PRO A 153 0.93 -11.49 27.51
CA PRO A 153 -0.36 -10.83 27.31
C PRO A 153 -0.34 -9.69 26.27
N MET A 154 0.11 -9.98 25.04
CA MET A 154 0.16 -9.04 23.91
C MET A 154 -1.25 -8.58 23.48
N ALA A 155 -2.21 -9.50 23.47
CA ALA A 155 -3.62 -9.15 23.29
C ALA A 155 -4.16 -8.26 24.43
N ALA A 156 -3.63 -8.33 25.66
CA ALA A 156 -4.12 -7.50 26.76
C ALA A 156 -3.66 -6.04 26.63
N SER A 157 -2.41 -5.80 26.21
CA SER A 157 -1.92 -4.44 25.96
C SER A 157 -2.66 -3.77 24.80
N ALA A 158 -2.93 -4.52 23.72
CA ALA A 158 -3.74 -4.03 22.61
C ALA A 158 -5.21 -3.80 23.01
N ARG A 159 -5.84 -4.73 23.74
CA ARG A 159 -7.24 -4.58 24.24
C ARG A 159 -7.42 -3.35 25.13
N ASN A 160 -6.38 -2.92 25.83
CA ASN A 160 -6.41 -1.72 26.67
C ASN A 160 -6.22 -0.42 25.88
N SER A 161 -5.93 -0.49 24.59
CA SER A 161 -5.89 0.68 23.72
C SER A 161 -7.31 1.12 23.37
N THR A 162 -7.60 2.41 23.61
CA THR A 162 -8.89 3.04 23.25
C THR A 162 -9.19 3.01 21.75
N SER A 163 -8.20 2.74 20.90
CA SER A 163 -8.35 2.71 19.43
C SER A 163 -8.84 1.38 18.86
N VAL A 164 -8.79 0.26 19.60
CA VAL A 164 -9.09 -1.06 19.02
C VAL A 164 -10.54 -1.18 18.57
N PHE A 165 -11.49 -0.73 19.39
CA PHE A 165 -12.91 -0.81 19.04
C PHE A 165 -13.27 0.01 17.79
N PRO A 166 -12.84 1.28 17.65
CA PRO A 166 -12.99 2.04 16.41
C PRO A 166 -12.42 1.33 15.17
N ILE A 167 -11.27 0.68 15.30
CA ILE A 167 -10.64 -0.07 14.19
C ILE A 167 -11.50 -1.26 13.79
N LEU A 168 -11.90 -2.10 14.74
CA LEU A 168 -12.75 -3.27 14.48
C LEU A 168 -14.12 -2.87 13.92
N HIS A 169 -14.72 -1.81 14.45
CA HIS A 169 -15.95 -1.24 13.92
C HIS A 169 -15.77 -0.77 12.47
N THR A 170 -14.66 -0.12 12.15
CA THR A 170 -14.37 0.33 10.78
C THR A 170 -14.20 -0.84 9.83
N TYR A 171 -13.46 -1.87 10.24
CA TYR A 171 -13.33 -3.13 9.50
C TYR A 171 -14.70 -3.77 9.22
N ALA A 172 -15.55 -3.88 10.23
CA ALA A 172 -16.91 -4.39 10.10
C ALA A 172 -17.77 -3.56 9.14
N ARG A 173 -17.66 -2.23 9.23
CA ARG A 173 -18.42 -1.33 8.38
C ARG A 173 -17.97 -1.41 6.92
N CYS A 174 -16.67 -1.57 6.66
CA CYS A 174 -16.17 -1.84 5.30
C CYS A 174 -16.85 -3.08 4.72
N HIS A 175 -16.93 -4.17 5.50
CA HIS A 175 -17.61 -5.39 5.08
C HIS A 175 -19.09 -5.14 4.75
N SER A 176 -19.83 -4.44 5.61
CA SER A 176 -21.25 -4.12 5.36
C SER A 176 -21.43 -3.32 4.07
N VAL A 177 -20.54 -2.37 3.79
CA VAL A 177 -20.58 -1.54 2.59
C VAL A 177 -20.31 -2.36 1.33
N LEU A 178 -19.34 -3.27 1.37
CA LEU A 178 -19.04 -4.17 0.26
C LEU A 178 -20.21 -5.12 -0.01
N ARG A 179 -20.81 -5.69 1.05
CA ARG A 179 -22.02 -6.52 0.93
C ARG A 179 -23.18 -5.74 0.31
N LEU A 180 -23.37 -4.48 0.69
CA LEU A 180 -24.36 -3.61 0.06
C LEU A 180 -24.05 -3.41 -1.43
N GLY A 181 -22.79 -3.15 -1.79
CA GLY A 181 -22.36 -3.04 -3.18
C GLY A 181 -22.66 -4.31 -4.00
N GLN A 182 -22.50 -5.49 -3.40
CA GLN A 182 -22.88 -6.75 -4.03
C GLN A 182 -24.40 -6.89 -4.21
N GLN A 183 -25.19 -6.53 -3.19
CA GLN A 183 -26.66 -6.55 -3.27
C GLN A 183 -27.20 -5.59 -4.34
N LEU A 184 -26.53 -4.46 -4.55
CA LEU A 184 -26.84 -3.50 -5.60
C LEU A 184 -26.27 -3.89 -6.98
N GLY A 185 -25.60 -5.04 -7.10
CA GLY A 185 -25.01 -5.51 -8.36
C GLY A 185 -23.80 -4.69 -8.84
N LEU A 186 -23.23 -3.83 -8.01
CA LEU A 186 -22.07 -3.00 -8.36
C LEU A 186 -20.77 -3.81 -8.41
N ILE A 187 -20.66 -4.82 -7.54
CA ILE A 187 -19.53 -5.74 -7.50
C ILE A 187 -20.03 -7.18 -7.45
N GLN A 188 -19.21 -8.08 -7.97
CA GLN A 188 -19.41 -9.52 -7.84
C GLN A 188 -18.24 -10.08 -7.06
N ALA A 189 -18.52 -10.67 -5.89
CA ALA A 189 -17.51 -11.32 -5.05
C ALA A 189 -17.79 -12.82 -4.97
N ILE A 190 -16.74 -13.63 -5.04
CA ILE A 190 -16.82 -15.07 -4.78
C ILE A 190 -16.07 -15.37 -3.49
N ALA A 191 -16.69 -16.17 -2.63
CA ALA A 191 -16.01 -16.78 -1.49
C ALA A 191 -15.11 -17.91 -2.00
N SER A 192 -13.79 -17.72 -1.95
CA SER A 192 -12.82 -18.78 -2.17
C SER A 192 -12.66 -19.58 -0.88
N CYS A 193 -13.70 -20.33 -0.51
CA CYS A 193 -13.60 -21.34 0.54
C CYS A 193 -13.70 -22.69 -0.17
N SER A 194 -12.57 -23.39 -0.32
CA SER A 194 -12.56 -24.76 -0.86
C SER A 194 -13.29 -25.67 0.14
N PRO A 195 -14.32 -26.44 -0.28
CA PRO A 195 -15.05 -27.32 0.63
C PRO A 195 -14.27 -28.56 1.10
N SER A 196 -13.00 -28.74 0.70
CA SER A 196 -12.22 -29.96 0.96
C SER A 196 -11.05 -29.82 1.94
N ALA A 197 -10.89 -28.70 2.64
CA ALA A 197 -9.82 -28.53 3.62
C ALA A 197 -10.39 -28.53 5.04
N ILE A 198 -10.25 -29.67 5.74
CA ILE A 198 -10.32 -29.75 7.21
C ILE A 198 -9.09 -28.99 7.73
N VAL A 199 -9.16 -27.67 7.75
CA VAL A 199 -8.10 -26.80 8.27
C VAL A 199 -8.71 -25.88 9.30
N LYS A 200 -8.00 -25.76 10.42
CA LYS A 200 -8.38 -25.01 11.62
C LYS A 200 -8.98 -23.63 11.28
N PRO A 201 -10.06 -23.21 11.95
CA PRO A 201 -10.84 -22.00 11.62
C PRO A 201 -10.09 -20.66 11.81
N ASP A 202 -8.83 -20.67 12.25
CA ASP A 202 -8.15 -19.45 12.71
C ASP A 202 -7.09 -18.89 11.74
N ALA A 203 -6.78 -19.59 10.63
CA ALA A 203 -5.62 -19.24 9.81
C ALA A 203 -5.93 -18.67 8.42
N SER A 204 -7.10 -18.94 7.82
CA SER A 204 -7.41 -18.52 6.46
C SER A 204 -8.47 -17.41 6.45
N PHE A 205 -8.12 -16.27 5.85
CA PHE A 205 -9.10 -15.36 5.28
C PHE A 205 -10.02 -16.22 4.38
N CYS A 206 -11.28 -16.48 4.78
CA CYS A 206 -12.24 -17.12 3.87
C CYS A 206 -12.37 -16.15 2.70
N GLY A 207 -11.75 -16.51 1.58
CA GLY A 207 -11.20 -15.51 0.68
C GLY A 207 -12.24 -14.89 -0.21
N TRP A 208 -12.85 -13.79 0.24
CA TRP A 208 -13.64 -12.99 -0.67
C TRP A 208 -12.70 -12.42 -1.73
N GLN A 209 -12.98 -12.67 -2.99
CA GLN A 209 -12.27 -12.06 -4.11
C GLN A 209 -13.28 -11.39 -5.02
N ILE A 210 -13.04 -10.12 -5.33
CA ILE A 210 -13.86 -9.39 -6.28
C ILE A 210 -13.54 -9.87 -7.70
N GLN A 211 -14.55 -10.41 -8.37
CA GLN A 211 -14.48 -10.88 -9.75
C GLN A 211 -14.88 -9.82 -10.76
N ALA A 212 -15.80 -8.93 -10.41
CA ALA A 212 -16.21 -7.81 -11.24
C ALA A 212 -16.49 -6.59 -10.36
N PRO A 213 -16.17 -5.37 -10.83
CA PRO A 213 -15.56 -5.04 -12.13
C PRO A 213 -14.07 -5.42 -12.20
N LYS A 214 -13.60 -5.77 -13.40
CA LYS A 214 -12.19 -6.06 -13.71
C LYS A 214 -11.78 -5.35 -15.01
N PRO A 215 -10.96 -4.28 -14.94
CA PRO A 215 -10.53 -3.56 -13.74
C PRO A 215 -11.68 -2.74 -13.12
N PHE A 216 -11.49 -2.26 -11.89
CA PHE A 216 -12.33 -1.18 -11.35
C PHE A 216 -12.19 0.09 -12.22
N PRO A 217 -13.24 0.91 -12.34
CA PRO A 217 -13.23 2.11 -13.18
C PRO A 217 -12.51 3.29 -12.51
N TRP A 218 -11.22 3.12 -12.24
CA TRP A 218 -10.36 4.10 -11.56
C TRP A 218 -10.21 5.42 -12.34
N LEU A 219 -10.35 5.37 -13.66
CA LEU A 219 -10.11 6.48 -14.56
C LEU A 219 -11.42 7.00 -15.17
N LEU A 220 -11.41 8.30 -15.48
CA LEU A 220 -12.34 8.92 -16.41
C LEU A 220 -11.96 8.55 -17.85
N PRO A 221 -12.89 8.66 -18.82
CA PRO A 221 -12.57 8.49 -20.24
C PRO A 221 -11.45 9.43 -20.74
N THR A 222 -11.24 10.56 -20.05
CA THR A 222 -10.17 11.52 -20.32
C THR A 222 -8.79 11.07 -19.81
N GLY A 223 -8.70 9.95 -19.09
CA GLY A 223 -7.45 9.42 -18.53
C GLY A 223 -7.07 9.95 -17.15
N GLY A 224 -7.83 10.90 -16.60
CA GLY A 224 -7.64 11.40 -15.23
C GLY A 224 -8.24 10.47 -14.18
N PHE A 225 -7.74 10.52 -12.95
CA PHE A 225 -8.28 9.75 -11.83
C PHE A 225 -9.71 10.20 -11.53
N ARG A 226 -10.63 9.23 -11.43
CA ARG A 226 -12.07 9.49 -11.25
C ARG A 226 -12.40 10.04 -9.85
N GLY A 227 -11.52 9.87 -8.86
CA GLY A 227 -11.73 10.45 -7.52
C GLY A 227 -11.80 11.97 -7.55
N SER A 228 -13.00 12.50 -7.33
CA SER A 228 -13.31 13.93 -7.37
C SER A 228 -13.29 14.55 -5.97
N GLN A 229 -13.64 13.77 -4.94
CA GLN A 229 -13.76 14.27 -3.57
C GLN A 229 -12.39 14.34 -2.88
N PRO A 230 -12.13 15.38 -2.06
CA PRO A 230 -10.90 15.46 -1.27
C PRO A 230 -10.71 14.25 -0.35
N ALA A 231 -11.81 13.70 0.19
CA ALA A 231 -11.76 12.55 1.08
C ALA A 231 -11.35 11.25 0.37
N GLU A 232 -11.65 11.09 -0.93
CA GLU A 232 -11.16 9.96 -1.74
C GLU A 232 -9.64 10.00 -1.86
N TRP A 233 -9.09 11.18 -2.18
CA TRP A 233 -7.64 11.39 -2.26
C TRP A 233 -6.95 11.23 -0.92
N GLN A 234 -7.53 11.75 0.15
CA GLN A 234 -6.99 11.57 1.50
C GLN A 234 -6.89 10.08 1.87
N LEU A 235 -7.89 9.28 1.49
CA LEU A 235 -7.86 7.84 1.71
C LEU A 235 -6.78 7.15 0.86
N VAL A 236 -6.63 7.52 -0.42
CA VAL A 236 -5.55 7.00 -1.29
C VAL A 236 -4.18 7.29 -0.69
N GLU A 237 -3.94 8.53 -0.26
CA GLU A 237 -2.68 8.89 0.40
C GLU A 237 -2.44 8.10 1.68
N GLN A 238 -3.48 7.87 2.48
CA GLN A 238 -3.37 7.10 3.71
C GLN A 238 -3.10 5.62 3.42
N ILE A 239 -3.68 5.05 2.37
CA ILE A 239 -3.37 3.69 1.89
C ILE A 239 -1.88 3.59 1.52
N CYS A 240 -1.35 4.55 0.74
CA CYS A 240 0.08 4.61 0.40
C CYS A 240 0.94 4.68 1.66
N ALA A 241 0.64 5.63 2.57
CA ALA A 241 1.39 5.84 3.79
C ALA A 241 1.41 4.59 4.70
N THR A 242 0.29 3.88 4.80
CA THR A 242 0.20 2.63 5.57
C THR A 242 1.10 1.54 4.97
N LEU A 243 1.08 1.36 3.65
CA LEU A 243 1.94 0.38 2.97
C LEU A 243 3.42 0.74 3.08
N ASP A 244 3.76 2.01 2.91
CA ASP A 244 5.14 2.49 3.00
C ASP A 244 5.70 2.34 4.42
N GLN A 245 4.92 2.64 5.45
CA GLN A 245 5.38 2.47 6.84
C GLN A 245 5.49 0.99 7.23
N ARG A 246 4.59 0.13 6.74
CA ARG A 246 4.68 -1.32 6.99
C ARG A 246 5.97 -1.90 6.41
N ALA A 247 6.33 -1.47 5.21
CA ALA A 247 7.60 -1.84 4.59
C ALA A 247 8.84 -1.36 5.37
N GLU A 248 8.75 -0.25 6.13
CA GLU A 248 9.84 0.20 7.01
C GLU A 248 9.95 -0.64 8.30
N LEU A 249 8.81 -0.97 8.92
CA LEU A 249 8.77 -1.76 10.15
C LEU A 249 9.34 -3.16 9.92
N ASP A 250 9.01 -3.78 8.78
CA ASP A 250 9.57 -5.08 8.36
C ASP A 250 11.11 -5.07 8.30
N ALA A 251 11.73 -3.90 8.08
CA ALA A 251 13.18 -3.76 7.96
C ALA A 251 13.90 -3.51 9.31
N GLN A 252 13.19 -3.13 10.37
CA GLN A 252 13.80 -2.65 11.64
C GLN A 252 13.40 -3.47 12.89
N PHE A 253 12.60 -4.54 12.70
CA PHE A 253 12.00 -5.45 13.68
C PHE A 253 12.26 -5.13 15.16
N ASN A 254 11.25 -4.53 15.82
CA ASN A 254 11.21 -4.36 17.27
C ASN A 254 9.79 -4.65 17.80
N PRO A 255 9.54 -5.86 18.33
CA PRO A 255 8.19 -6.42 18.46
C PRO A 255 7.23 -5.58 19.32
N ILE A 256 7.71 -4.90 20.37
CA ILE A 256 6.83 -4.10 21.26
C ILE A 256 6.51 -2.72 20.65
N SER A 257 7.50 -2.08 20.03
CA SER A 257 7.30 -0.81 19.31
C SER A 257 6.37 -1.01 18.11
N ASP A 258 6.49 -2.17 17.46
CA ASP A 258 5.76 -2.52 16.24
C ASP A 258 4.26 -2.65 16.51
N ILE A 259 3.83 -3.19 17.65
CA ILE A 259 2.38 -3.29 18.00
C ILE A 259 1.75 -1.90 18.14
N LYS A 260 2.40 -1.00 18.91
CA LYS A 260 1.86 0.35 19.14
C LYS A 260 1.81 1.16 17.84
N GLU A 261 2.83 1.04 17.00
CA GLU A 261 2.86 1.74 15.72
C GLU A 261 1.86 1.14 14.73
N THR A 262 1.70 -0.19 14.70
CA THR A 262 0.67 -0.87 13.91
C THR A 262 -0.74 -0.44 14.32
N LEU A 263 -1.03 -0.33 15.63
CA LEU A 263 -2.32 0.15 16.11
C LEU A 263 -2.58 1.61 15.71
N LYS A 264 -1.55 2.48 15.74
CA LYS A 264 -1.69 3.87 15.26
C LYS A 264 -1.92 3.92 13.75
N GLN A 265 -1.26 3.07 12.98
CA GLN A 265 -1.48 2.97 11.53
C GLN A 265 -2.90 2.53 11.23
N ALA A 266 -3.38 1.49 11.91
CA ALA A 266 -4.74 1.00 11.78
C ALA A 266 -5.77 2.07 12.18
N ASP A 267 -5.51 2.82 13.25
CA ASP A 267 -6.36 3.93 13.70
C ASP A 267 -6.41 5.07 12.67
N ARG A 268 -5.26 5.52 12.14
CA ARG A 268 -5.19 6.54 11.08
C ARG A 268 -5.92 6.10 9.81
N LEU A 269 -5.71 4.85 9.38
CA LEU A 269 -6.42 4.29 8.23
C LEU A 269 -7.93 4.23 8.47
N SER A 270 -8.35 3.83 9.69
CA SER A 270 -9.75 3.77 10.09
C SER A 270 -10.40 5.16 10.07
N GLN A 271 -9.76 6.17 10.63
CA GLN A 271 -10.24 7.55 10.64
C GLN A 271 -10.35 8.13 9.22
N SER A 272 -9.33 7.90 8.38
CA SER A 272 -9.36 8.36 6.99
C SER A 272 -10.50 7.70 6.20
N TRP A 273 -10.75 6.41 6.43
CA TRP A 273 -11.88 5.72 5.81
C TRP A 273 -13.23 6.21 6.32
N GLN A 274 -13.36 6.52 7.62
CA GLN A 274 -14.60 7.07 8.16
C GLN A 274 -14.93 8.46 7.57
N LEU A 275 -13.92 9.32 7.41
CA LEU A 275 -14.08 10.61 6.72
C LEU A 275 -14.49 10.41 5.26
N PHE A 276 -13.83 9.50 4.56
CA PHE A 276 -14.21 9.08 3.21
C PHE A 276 -15.66 8.62 3.15
N TYR A 277 -16.07 7.68 4.00
CA TYR A 277 -17.41 7.12 4.02
C TYR A 277 -18.48 8.16 4.38
N ALA A 278 -18.19 9.09 5.30
CA ALA A 278 -19.11 10.17 5.65
C ALA A 278 -19.29 11.18 4.49
N ALA A 279 -18.23 11.45 3.73
CA ALA A 279 -18.26 12.36 2.59
C ALA A 279 -18.82 11.71 1.31
N CYS A 280 -18.68 10.40 1.16
CA CYS A 280 -18.96 9.67 -0.07
C CYS A 280 -20.22 8.80 0.05
N ARG A 281 -21.31 9.20 -0.58
CA ARG A 281 -22.59 8.47 -0.55
C ARG A 281 -22.63 7.36 -1.60
N ILE A 282 -22.15 6.17 -1.23
CA ILE A 282 -22.02 5.02 -2.15
C ILE A 282 -23.39 4.52 -2.67
N ALA A 283 -24.47 4.61 -1.86
CA ALA A 283 -25.80 4.14 -2.25
C ALA A 283 -26.57 5.13 -3.15
N ASP A 284 -26.40 6.43 -2.93
CA ASP A 284 -27.12 7.48 -3.68
C ASP A 284 -26.68 7.53 -5.16
N GLU A 285 -25.44 7.11 -5.47
CA GLU A 285 -24.86 7.17 -6.82
C GLU A 285 -25.45 6.14 -7.79
N VAL A 286 -25.98 5.03 -7.27
CA VAL A 286 -26.70 4.03 -8.08
C VAL A 286 -28.01 4.60 -8.61
N GLY A 287 -28.66 5.47 -7.83
CA GLY A 287 -29.85 6.20 -8.24
C GLY A 287 -29.57 7.39 -9.17
N GLN A 288 -28.32 7.88 -9.19
CA GLN A 288 -27.90 9.08 -9.95
C GLN A 288 -27.15 8.76 -11.27
N ASN A 289 -27.21 7.50 -11.76
CA ASN A 289 -26.62 7.07 -13.04
C ASN A 289 -25.07 7.07 -13.15
N ASP A 290 -24.30 7.09 -12.05
CA ASP A 290 -22.84 6.85 -12.11
C ASP A 290 -22.42 5.59 -11.32
N PRO A 291 -22.70 4.38 -11.84
CA PRO A 291 -22.25 3.14 -11.21
C PRO A 291 -20.73 3.03 -11.13
N ALA A 292 -20.00 3.73 -12.02
CA ALA A 292 -18.55 3.68 -12.04
C ALA A 292 -17.94 4.42 -10.83
N GLN A 293 -18.51 5.54 -10.41
CA GLN A 293 -18.08 6.22 -9.18
C GLN A 293 -18.31 5.34 -7.95
N ALA A 294 -19.48 4.72 -7.85
CA ALA A 294 -19.79 3.82 -6.74
C ALA A 294 -18.84 2.62 -6.71
N GLN A 295 -18.51 2.05 -7.87
CA GLN A 295 -17.51 0.99 -8.01
C GLN A 295 -16.13 1.45 -7.55
N LEU A 296 -15.62 2.61 -7.99
CA LEU A 296 -14.33 3.14 -7.52
C LEU A 296 -14.25 3.19 -5.99
N ARG A 297 -15.32 3.68 -5.35
CA ARG A 297 -15.41 3.79 -3.88
C ARG A 297 -15.47 2.44 -3.18
N LEU A 298 -16.15 1.46 -3.77
CA LEU A 298 -16.12 0.08 -3.30
C LEU A 298 -14.73 -0.52 -3.43
N GLY A 299 -14.00 -0.22 -4.51
CA GLY A 299 -12.60 -0.62 -4.68
C GLY A 299 -11.68 -0.06 -3.58
N LEU A 300 -11.80 1.24 -3.26
CA LEU A 300 -11.06 1.85 -2.13
C LEU A 300 -11.44 1.23 -0.77
N THR A 301 -12.72 0.91 -0.59
CA THR A 301 -13.22 0.24 0.62
C THR A 301 -12.66 -1.18 0.74
N TRP A 302 -12.57 -1.91 -0.37
CA TRP A 302 -11.96 -3.24 -0.43
C TRP A 302 -10.47 -3.22 -0.04
N ILE A 303 -9.69 -2.31 -0.64
CA ILE A 303 -8.27 -2.14 -0.31
C ILE A 303 -8.11 -1.81 1.18
N THR A 304 -8.95 -0.91 1.70
CA THR A 304 -8.93 -0.53 3.12
C THR A 304 -9.23 -1.70 4.04
N GLN A 305 -10.27 -2.49 3.74
CA GLN A 305 -10.64 -3.67 4.52
C GLN A 305 -9.48 -4.68 4.57
N LYS A 306 -8.84 -4.95 3.42
CA LYS A 306 -7.68 -5.84 3.33
C LYS A 306 -6.52 -5.34 4.19
N LEU A 307 -6.19 -4.06 4.12
CA LEU A 307 -5.12 -3.47 4.93
C LEU A 307 -5.45 -3.53 6.43
N LEU A 308 -6.68 -3.24 6.82
CA LEU A 308 -7.09 -3.36 8.23
C LEU A 308 -7.04 -4.80 8.72
N HIS A 309 -7.49 -5.77 7.91
CA HIS A 309 -7.37 -7.20 8.24
C HIS A 309 -5.91 -7.57 8.52
N GLU A 310 -5.01 -7.15 7.63
CA GLU A 310 -3.58 -7.39 7.73
C GLU A 310 -2.93 -6.77 8.97
N LEU A 311 -3.25 -5.50 9.27
CA LEU A 311 -2.74 -4.81 10.46
C LEU A 311 -3.23 -5.48 11.74
N LEU A 312 -4.52 -5.82 11.82
CA LEU A 312 -5.12 -6.48 12.99
C LEU A 312 -4.53 -7.89 13.19
N ARG A 313 -4.38 -8.65 12.11
CA ARG A 313 -3.78 -9.99 12.17
C ARG A 313 -2.32 -9.94 12.63
N SER A 314 -1.55 -8.93 12.20
CA SER A 314 -0.13 -8.80 12.59
C SER A 314 0.10 -8.57 14.08
N ILE A 315 -0.93 -8.14 14.81
CA ILE A 315 -0.93 -7.97 16.28
C ILE A 315 -1.79 -9.04 16.99
N GLU A 316 -2.10 -10.14 16.30
CA GLU A 316 -2.88 -11.27 16.80
C GLU A 316 -4.29 -10.90 17.31
N LEU A 317 -4.87 -9.81 16.79
CA LEU A 317 -6.26 -9.46 17.06
C LEU A 317 -7.18 -10.19 16.07
N PRO A 318 -8.15 -10.98 16.56
CA PRO A 318 -9.10 -11.64 15.68
C PRO A 318 -9.97 -10.59 14.98
N THR A 319 -9.98 -10.63 13.66
CA THR A 319 -10.95 -9.85 12.89
C THR A 319 -12.28 -10.59 12.93
N PRO A 320 -13.40 -9.94 13.27
CA PRO A 320 -14.71 -10.57 13.23
C PRO A 320 -14.95 -11.13 11.82
N LEU A 321 -15.09 -12.46 11.73
CA LEU A 321 -15.50 -13.12 10.50
C LEU A 321 -16.98 -12.79 10.29
N PHE A 322 -17.28 -12.02 9.25
CA PHE A 322 -18.65 -11.78 8.86
C PHE A 322 -19.04 -12.86 7.84
N LEU A 323 -19.97 -13.71 8.29
CA LEU A 323 -20.62 -14.78 7.53
C LEU A 323 -21.54 -14.22 6.43
#